data_AF-A0A0P4R9K1-F1
#
_entry.id   AF-A0A0P4R9K1-F1
#
_cell.length_a   1.000
_cell.length_b   1.000
_cell.length_c   1.000
_cell.angle_alpha   90.00
_cell.angle_beta   90.00
_cell.angle_gamma   90.00
#
_symmetry.space_group_name_H-M   'P 1'
#
loop_
_entity.id
_entity.type
_entity.pdbx_description
1 polymer ?
#
loop_
_entity_poly.entity_id
_entity_poly.type
_entity_poly.pdbx_seq_one_letter_code
_entity_poly.pdbx_strand_id
1 'polypeptide(L)'
;MQDANEFPKKLGITADIRHLNPGLKIASGRGGQDGPPRQCVDMKMPTDMIPTGQQIFTTLSLYGSVEWIRTSSGRNPVEGYIQSPHVAWRFRGGSDAEMAQLIATLVSDTSTQEEWTLDHSSRNWLLAPSRVLHECATDSLTFRKEAVRITLSDPEFCERANHDLALIISRLRDYTRL
;
A
#
# COMPACT_ATOMS: atom_id res chain seq x y z
N MET A 1 -3.24 15.93 31.98
CA MET A 1 -2.71 14.70 31.36
C MET A 1 -3.91 13.91 30.91
N GLN A 2 -4.29 14.02 29.64
CA GLN A 2 -5.35 13.21 29.05
C GLN A 2 -4.67 12.27 28.07
N ASP A 3 -4.77 10.98 28.37
CA ASP A 3 -4.44 9.87 27.49
C ASP A 3 -5.29 9.97 26.22
N ALA A 4 -4.64 10.10 25.07
CA ALA A 4 -5.26 10.13 23.75
C ALA A 4 -4.56 9.15 22.79
N ASN A 5 -4.19 7.97 23.28
CA ASN A 5 -3.52 6.94 22.48
C ASN A 5 -4.24 5.59 22.55
N GLU A 6 -5.56 5.61 22.58
CA GLU A 6 -6.38 4.41 22.40
C GLU A 6 -6.92 4.37 20.96
N PHE A 7 -6.03 4.01 20.03
CA PHE A 7 -6.45 3.55 18.70
C PHE A 7 -7.39 2.35 18.87
N PRO A 8 -8.54 2.29 18.16
CA PRO A 8 -9.52 1.24 18.37
C PRO A 8 -8.90 -0.13 18.05
N LYS A 9 -8.78 -0.95 19.10
CA LYS A 9 -8.35 -2.35 19.01
C LYS A 9 -9.33 -3.10 18.12
N LYS A 10 -8.81 -3.60 16.99
CA LYS A 10 -9.46 -4.47 15.98
C LYS A 10 -10.33 -3.74 14.96
N LEU A 11 -9.68 -3.14 13.96
CA LEU A 11 -10.32 -2.92 12.68
C LEU A 11 -10.56 -4.31 12.05
N GLY A 12 -11.82 -4.73 11.94
CA GLY A 12 -12.24 -6.04 11.40
C GLY A 12 -11.97 -6.24 9.90
N ILE A 13 -10.89 -5.66 9.35
CA ILE A 13 -10.55 -5.62 7.92
C ILE A 13 -10.15 -7.02 7.39
N THR A 14 -9.87 -7.93 8.31
CA THR A 14 -9.35 -9.29 8.06
C THR A 14 -10.33 -10.23 7.36
N ALA A 15 -11.63 -9.94 7.44
CA ALA A 15 -12.67 -10.77 6.81
C ALA A 15 -12.70 -10.63 5.27
N ASP A 16 -12.27 -9.49 4.72
CA ASP A 16 -12.52 -9.14 3.31
C ASP A 16 -11.30 -9.20 2.38
N ILE A 17 -10.14 -9.56 2.93
CA ILE A 17 -8.91 -9.72 2.13
C ILE A 17 -9.03 -10.90 1.16
N ARG A 18 -9.87 -11.91 1.44
CA ARG A 18 -9.99 -13.14 0.64
C ARG A 18 -10.57 -12.92 -0.76
N HIS A 19 -11.38 -11.87 -1.00
CA HIS A 19 -12.08 -11.63 -2.27
C HIS A 19 -11.35 -10.68 -3.26
N LEU A 20 -10.08 -10.38 -3.03
CA LEU A 20 -9.23 -9.71 -4.02
C LEU A 20 -8.88 -10.73 -5.14
N ASN A 21 -9.37 -10.50 -6.35
CA ASN A 21 -9.29 -11.45 -7.48
C ASN A 21 -7.83 -11.69 -7.95
N PRO A 22 -7.52 -12.86 -8.55
CA PRO A 22 -6.19 -13.25 -9.02
C PRO A 22 -5.99 -12.77 -10.46
N GLY A 23 -5.21 -11.72 -10.68
CA GLY A 23 -5.14 -11.14 -12.01
C GLY A 23 -3.94 -10.27 -12.28
N LEU A 24 -2.73 -10.81 -12.12
CA LEU A 24 -1.58 -10.24 -12.81
C LEU A 24 -0.91 -11.35 -13.65
N LYS A 25 -1.42 -11.52 -14.87
CA LYS A 25 -0.62 -12.08 -15.96
C LYS A 25 0.14 -10.92 -16.58
N ILE A 26 1.46 -11.03 -16.57
CA ILE A 26 2.40 -10.03 -17.10
C ILE A 26 2.21 -9.98 -18.61
N ALA A 27 1.83 -8.82 -19.14
CA ALA A 27 1.86 -8.54 -20.57
C ALA A 27 2.59 -7.21 -20.81
N SER A 28 3.68 -7.28 -21.58
CA SER A 28 4.48 -6.15 -22.05
C SER A 28 3.88 -5.59 -23.34
N GLY A 29 3.80 -4.26 -23.49
CA GLY A 29 3.35 -3.63 -24.74
C GLY A 29 3.64 -2.13 -24.82
N ARG A 30 4.21 -1.70 -25.96
CA ARG A 30 4.85 -0.40 -26.24
C ARG A 30 3.88 0.66 -26.79
N GLY A 31 4.18 1.94 -26.49
CA GLY A 31 4.38 3.01 -27.49
C GLY A 31 3.19 3.83 -27.99
N GLY A 32 3.32 5.17 -27.92
CA GLY A 32 2.55 6.15 -28.72
C GLY A 32 2.54 7.56 -28.11
N GLN A 33 3.26 8.52 -28.71
CA GLN A 33 3.27 9.96 -28.39
C GLN A 33 2.21 10.72 -29.23
N ASP A 34 1.69 11.85 -28.73
CA ASP A 34 1.64 13.15 -29.45
C ASP A 34 0.90 14.27 -28.67
N GLY A 35 1.56 15.44 -28.52
CA GLY A 35 0.97 16.81 -28.53
C GLY A 35 0.36 17.44 -27.26
N PRO A 36 0.78 18.65 -26.80
CA PRO A 36 0.33 19.29 -25.55
C PRO A 36 -0.78 20.36 -25.78
N PRO A 37 -1.56 20.79 -24.76
CA PRO A 37 -1.11 21.95 -23.96
C PRO A 37 -1.63 22.07 -22.49
N ARG A 38 -0.95 22.99 -21.77
CA ARG A 38 -1.28 23.71 -20.52
C ARG A 38 -0.72 23.12 -19.22
N GLN A 39 0.28 23.86 -18.71
CA GLN A 39 1.00 23.68 -17.45
C GLN A 39 0.05 23.81 -16.25
N CYS A 40 -0.57 22.71 -15.85
CA CYS A 40 -0.39 22.28 -14.46
C CYS A 40 0.94 21.53 -14.45
N VAL A 41 1.76 21.67 -13.41
CA VAL A 41 2.96 20.86 -13.24
C VAL A 41 2.52 19.40 -13.09
N ASP A 42 2.37 18.71 -14.23
CA ASP A 42 2.29 17.26 -14.33
C ASP A 42 3.58 16.74 -13.71
N MET A 43 3.58 16.54 -12.39
CA MET A 43 4.49 15.58 -11.76
C MET A 43 4.01 14.20 -12.21
N LYS A 44 4.21 13.91 -13.49
CA LYS A 44 4.05 12.58 -14.05
C LYS A 44 5.11 11.76 -13.34
N MET A 45 4.73 11.15 -12.23
CA MET A 45 5.58 10.24 -11.46
C MET A 45 6.23 9.31 -12.48
N PRO A 46 7.58 9.24 -12.55
CA PRO A 46 8.23 8.26 -13.39
C PRO A 46 7.62 6.91 -13.02
N THR A 47 7.09 6.20 -14.01
CA THR A 47 6.41 4.91 -13.78
C THR A 47 7.37 3.91 -13.12
N ASP A 48 8.67 4.18 -13.26
CA ASP A 48 9.82 3.51 -12.68
C ASP A 48 9.92 3.65 -11.14
N MET A 49 9.20 4.60 -10.53
CA MET A 49 9.21 4.80 -9.07
C MET A 49 8.17 3.97 -8.32
N ILE A 50 7.11 3.46 -8.98
CA ILE A 50 6.09 2.69 -8.27
C ILE A 50 6.58 1.25 -8.11
N PRO A 51 6.70 0.74 -6.87
CA PRO A 51 7.24 -0.58 -6.64
C PRO A 51 6.32 -1.64 -7.25
N THR A 52 6.88 -2.48 -8.10
CA THR A 52 6.18 -3.63 -8.68
C THR A 52 5.83 -4.65 -7.61
N GLY A 53 4.77 -5.44 -7.83
CA GLY A 53 4.44 -6.55 -6.94
C GLY A 53 5.62 -7.51 -6.69
N GLN A 54 6.49 -7.70 -7.69
CA GLN A 54 7.70 -8.51 -7.56
C GLN A 54 8.74 -7.86 -6.62
N GLN A 55 8.99 -6.57 -6.74
CA GLN A 55 9.89 -5.85 -5.83
C GLN A 55 9.38 -5.92 -4.39
N ILE A 56 8.07 -5.70 -4.19
CA ILE A 56 7.46 -5.79 -2.87
C ILE A 56 7.60 -7.20 -2.30
N PHE A 57 7.33 -8.24 -3.11
CA PHE A 57 7.50 -9.63 -2.70
C PHE A 57 8.94 -9.94 -2.29
N THR A 58 9.93 -9.53 -3.10
CA THR A 58 11.34 -9.75 -2.80
C THR A 58 11.75 -9.03 -1.52
N THR A 59 11.32 -7.78 -1.33
CA THR A 59 11.60 -7.02 -0.11
C THR A 59 10.98 -7.68 1.12
N LEU A 60 9.70 -8.07 1.08
CA LEU A 60 9.04 -8.73 2.21
C LEU A 60 9.66 -10.10 2.52
N SER A 61 10.20 -10.78 1.51
CA SER A 61 10.87 -12.08 1.68
C SER A 61 12.16 -12.01 2.50
N LEU A 62 12.73 -10.82 2.69
CA LEU A 62 13.88 -10.59 3.59
C LEU A 62 13.51 -10.77 5.06
N TYR A 63 12.23 -10.59 5.40
CA TYR A 63 11.72 -10.67 6.77
C TYR A 63 11.16 -12.05 7.11
N GLY A 64 10.79 -12.85 6.11
CA GLY A 64 10.29 -14.20 6.32
C GLY A 64 9.76 -14.83 5.05
N SER A 65 9.37 -16.10 5.11
CA SER A 65 8.80 -16.81 3.96
C SER A 65 7.41 -16.26 3.66
N VAL A 66 7.25 -15.46 2.60
CA VAL A 66 5.94 -14.96 2.16
C VAL A 66 5.13 -16.10 1.52
N GLU A 67 3.91 -16.33 2.01
CA GLU A 67 3.00 -17.35 1.48
C GLU A 67 2.18 -16.83 0.29
N TRP A 68 1.68 -15.59 0.41
CA TRP A 68 1.04 -14.87 -0.68
C TRP A 68 1.15 -13.36 -0.45
N ILE A 69 1.00 -12.61 -1.55
CA ILE A 69 0.97 -11.15 -1.56
C ILE A 69 -0.12 -10.66 -2.54
N ARG A 70 -0.74 -9.53 -2.22
CA ARG A 70 -1.66 -8.78 -3.08
C ARG A 70 -1.33 -7.30 -2.97
N THR A 71 -1.30 -6.61 -4.10
CA THR A 71 -0.96 -5.19 -4.13
C THR A 71 -1.93 -4.44 -5.04
N SER A 72 -2.26 -3.22 -4.64
CA SER A 72 -2.81 -2.17 -5.50
C SER A 72 -1.78 -1.06 -5.48
N SER A 73 -1.32 -0.62 -6.64
CA SER A 73 -0.38 0.50 -6.76
C SER A 73 -0.31 0.94 -8.21
N GLY A 74 -0.05 2.23 -8.42
CA GLY A 74 0.08 2.84 -9.73
C GLY A 74 -1.24 2.92 -10.49
N ARG A 75 -1.13 2.99 -11.82
CA ARG A 75 -2.29 3.14 -12.69
C ARG A 75 -3.04 1.83 -12.83
N ASN A 76 -4.36 1.90 -12.69
CA ASN A 76 -5.25 0.83 -13.08
C ASN A 76 -5.05 0.52 -14.58
N PRO A 77 -4.75 -0.72 -14.98
CA PRO A 77 -4.44 -1.04 -16.37
C PRO A 77 -5.66 -0.99 -17.31
N VAL A 78 -6.87 -1.05 -16.76
CA VAL A 78 -8.13 -1.02 -17.53
C VAL A 78 -8.65 0.41 -17.62
N GLU A 79 -8.73 1.09 -16.50
CA GLU A 79 -9.41 2.39 -16.37
C GLU A 79 -8.44 3.60 -16.41
N GLY A 80 -7.13 3.36 -16.30
CA GLY A 80 -6.09 4.39 -16.45
C GLY A 80 -5.88 5.34 -15.26
N TYR A 81 -6.77 5.37 -14.26
CA TYR A 81 -6.61 6.20 -13.05
C TYR A 81 -5.54 5.66 -12.10
N ILE A 82 -4.91 6.54 -11.33
CA ILE A 82 -3.94 6.17 -10.28
C ILE A 82 -4.71 5.68 -9.05
N GLN A 83 -4.43 4.46 -8.62
CA GLN A 83 -5.16 3.82 -7.53
C GLN A 83 -4.53 4.15 -6.18
N SER A 84 -5.37 4.24 -5.14
CA SER A 84 -4.89 4.27 -3.76
C SER A 84 -4.06 3.00 -3.47
N PRO A 85 -2.80 3.15 -3.05
CA PRO A 85 -1.91 2.03 -2.88
C PRO A 85 -2.18 1.27 -1.58
N HIS A 86 -2.08 -0.05 -1.63
CA HIS A 86 -2.06 -0.90 -0.44
C HIS A 86 -1.38 -2.23 -0.75
N VAL A 87 -0.79 -2.83 0.28
CA VAL A 87 -0.10 -4.12 0.21
C VAL A 87 -0.66 -5.03 1.28
N ALA A 88 -1.21 -6.17 0.88
CA ALA A 88 -1.66 -7.21 1.79
C ALA A 88 -0.81 -8.48 1.59
N TRP A 89 -0.40 -9.12 2.67
CA TRP A 89 0.41 -10.35 2.57
C TRP A 89 0.22 -11.25 3.79
N ARG A 90 0.82 -12.44 3.72
CA ARG A 90 0.91 -13.39 4.83
C ARG A 90 2.26 -14.07 4.84
N PHE A 91 2.90 -14.16 6.01
CA PHE A 91 4.07 -15.01 6.23
C PHE A 91 3.68 -16.46 6.54
N ARG A 92 4.46 -17.41 6.04
CA ARG A 92 4.43 -18.82 6.40
C ARG A 92 5.00 -18.95 7.82
N GLY A 93 4.16 -19.36 8.77
CA GLY A 93 4.52 -19.43 10.20
C GLY A 93 3.68 -18.55 11.12
N GLY A 94 2.92 -17.60 10.55
CA GLY A 94 2.06 -16.70 11.33
C GLY A 94 2.71 -15.35 11.65
N SER A 95 2.15 -14.65 12.64
CA SER A 95 2.60 -13.31 13.05
C SER A 95 3.71 -13.42 14.08
N ASP A 96 4.90 -12.91 13.75
CA ASP A 96 6.02 -12.71 14.67
C ASP A 96 5.97 -11.26 15.20
N ALA A 97 5.87 -11.10 16.52
CA ALA A 97 5.71 -9.79 17.16
C ALA A 97 6.96 -8.91 17.00
N GLU A 98 8.16 -9.49 17.02
CA GLU A 98 9.40 -8.73 16.84
C GLU A 98 9.52 -8.22 15.40
N MET A 99 9.15 -9.07 14.44
CA MET A 99 9.10 -8.70 13.03
C MET A 99 8.04 -7.63 12.76
N ALA A 100 6.88 -7.74 13.39
CA ALA A 100 5.81 -6.75 13.28
C ALA A 100 6.25 -5.40 13.80
N GLN A 101 6.87 -5.39 14.97
CA GLN A 101 7.40 -4.16 15.57
C GLN A 101 8.49 -3.55 14.69
N LEU A 102 9.40 -4.36 14.15
CA LEU A 102 10.44 -3.89 13.25
C LEU A 102 9.86 -3.22 12.00
N ILE A 103 8.96 -3.90 11.29
CA ILE A 103 8.36 -3.35 10.07
C ILE A 103 7.54 -2.10 10.41
N ALA A 104 6.77 -2.10 11.50
CA ALA A 104 6.01 -0.93 11.95
C ALA A 104 6.92 0.28 12.21
N THR A 105 8.05 0.07 12.91
CA THR A 105 9.04 1.13 13.15
C THR A 105 9.67 1.64 11.86
N LEU A 106 10.04 0.75 10.93
CA LEU A 106 10.61 1.19 9.65
C LEU A 106 9.60 1.99 8.81
N VAL A 107 8.33 1.62 8.85
CA VAL A 107 7.25 2.36 8.19
C VAL A 107 7.08 3.74 8.86
N SER A 108 7.00 3.81 10.18
CA SER A 108 6.81 5.08 10.90
C SER A 108 8.00 6.04 10.77
N ASP A 109 9.22 5.51 10.65
CA ASP A 109 10.44 6.31 10.50
C ASP A 109 10.68 6.75 9.05
N THR A 110 9.87 6.26 8.10
CA THR A 110 9.96 6.70 6.70
C THR A 110 9.32 8.09 6.57
N SER A 111 10.06 9.04 6.00
CA SER A 111 9.52 10.38 5.72
C SER A 111 8.55 10.30 4.54
N THR A 112 7.26 10.18 4.85
CA THR A 112 6.14 10.10 3.90
C THR A 112 5.32 11.39 3.91
N GLN A 113 4.55 11.62 2.84
CA GLN A 113 3.61 12.74 2.73
C GLN A 113 2.26 12.42 3.38
N GLU A 114 1.86 11.16 3.35
CA GLU A 114 0.67 10.63 4.00
C GLU A 114 1.08 9.76 5.20
N GLU A 115 0.19 9.63 6.17
CA GLU A 115 0.39 8.70 7.28
C GLU A 115 0.10 7.26 6.83
N TRP A 116 0.91 6.30 7.27
CA TRP A 116 0.79 4.88 6.92
C TRP A 116 0.60 4.01 8.16
N THR A 117 -0.25 3.00 8.03
CA THR A 117 -0.53 2.04 9.10
C THR A 117 -0.23 0.62 8.63
N LEU A 118 0.45 -0.13 9.51
CA LEU A 118 0.61 -1.58 9.41
C LEU A 118 -0.40 -2.30 10.31
N ASP A 119 -1.51 -2.77 9.73
CA ASP A 119 -2.40 -3.69 10.43
C ASP A 119 -1.86 -5.11 10.35
N HIS A 120 -1.35 -5.59 11.47
CA HIS A 120 -0.82 -6.94 11.67
C HIS A 120 -1.61 -7.67 12.77
N SER A 121 -2.84 -7.23 13.07
CA SER A 121 -3.70 -7.82 14.10
C SER A 121 -4.14 -9.27 13.79
N SER A 122 -3.78 -9.77 12.62
CA SER A 122 -4.19 -11.07 12.08
C SER A 122 -3.06 -11.77 11.34
N ARG A 123 -3.33 -12.98 10.84
CA ARG A 123 -2.39 -13.69 9.97
C ARG A 123 -2.19 -13.01 8.61
N ASN A 124 -3.14 -12.20 8.17
CA ASN A 124 -3.03 -11.38 6.98
C ASN A 124 -2.65 -9.97 7.42
N TRP A 125 -1.50 -9.51 6.95
CA TRP A 125 -0.99 -8.18 7.25
C TRP A 125 -1.41 -7.24 6.12
N LEU A 126 -1.67 -5.99 6.47
CA LEU A 126 -2.07 -4.93 5.55
C LEU A 126 -1.26 -3.68 5.85
N LEU A 127 -0.62 -3.15 4.81
CA LEU A 127 -0.01 -1.84 4.79
C LEU A 127 -0.81 -0.95 3.86
N ALA A 128 -1.35 0.14 4.40
CA ALA A 128 -2.14 1.11 3.65
C ALA A 128 -1.99 2.51 4.28
N PRO A 129 -2.31 3.57 3.53
CA PRO A 129 -2.44 4.90 4.12
C PRO A 129 -3.50 4.90 5.24
N SER A 130 -3.18 5.50 6.39
CA SER A 130 -4.04 5.52 7.58
C SER A 130 -5.42 6.11 7.27
N ARG A 131 -5.48 7.12 6.38
CA ARG A 131 -6.74 7.72 5.91
C ARG A 131 -7.72 6.70 5.34
N VAL A 132 -7.24 5.77 4.51
CA VAL A 132 -8.09 4.72 3.92
C VAL A 132 -8.69 3.85 5.03
N LEU A 133 -7.89 3.48 6.03
CA LEU A 133 -8.35 2.63 7.15
C LEU A 133 -9.32 3.37 8.07
N HIS A 134 -9.08 4.66 8.34
CA HIS A 134 -9.96 5.49 9.16
C HIS A 134 -11.33 5.69 8.50
N GLU A 135 -11.37 6.03 7.21
CA GLU A 135 -12.62 6.23 6.49
C GLU A 135 -13.45 4.93 6.41
N CYS A 136 -12.79 3.76 6.33
CA CYS A 136 -13.46 2.46 6.43
C CYS A 136 -14.14 2.24 7.78
N ALA A 137 -13.49 2.66 8.86
CA ALA A 137 -14.00 2.50 10.22
C ALA A 137 -15.23 3.38 10.49
N THR A 138 -15.30 4.54 9.82
CA THR A 138 -16.39 5.51 9.97
C THR A 138 -17.61 5.14 9.13
N ASP A 139 -17.43 4.78 7.85
CA ASP A 139 -18.55 4.64 6.90
C ASP A 139 -19.12 3.21 6.77
N SER A 140 -18.67 2.27 7.59
CA SER A 140 -19.07 0.84 7.53
C SER A 140 -18.80 0.17 6.17
N LEU A 141 -18.06 0.84 5.29
CA LEU A 141 -17.72 0.34 3.97
C LEU A 141 -16.61 -0.71 4.10
N THR A 142 -16.69 -1.71 3.24
CA THR A 142 -15.58 -2.66 3.04
C THR A 142 -14.34 -1.89 2.57
N PHE A 143 -13.15 -2.29 3.05
CA PHE A 143 -11.88 -1.66 2.67
C PHE A 143 -11.74 -1.38 1.17
N ARG A 144 -12.15 -2.34 0.34
CA ARG A 144 -12.10 -2.21 -1.12
C ARG A 144 -12.96 -1.06 -1.66
N LYS A 145 -14.19 -0.91 -1.16
CA LYS A 145 -15.11 0.16 -1.62
C LYS A 145 -14.55 1.52 -1.27
N GLU A 146 -13.96 1.63 -0.08
CA GLU A 146 -13.39 2.88 0.40
C GLU A 146 -12.14 3.27 -0.39
N ALA A 147 -11.22 2.32 -0.60
CA ALA A 147 -10.06 2.54 -1.45
C ALA A 147 -10.45 2.98 -2.88
N VAL A 148 -11.52 2.41 -3.45
CA VAL A 148 -12.07 2.83 -4.75
C VAL A 148 -12.68 4.24 -4.67
N ARG A 149 -13.44 4.54 -3.62
CA ARG A 149 -14.03 5.88 -3.42
C ARG A 149 -12.95 6.95 -3.39
N ILE A 150 -11.93 6.78 -2.54
CA ILE A 150 -10.79 7.69 -2.43
C ILE A 150 -10.04 7.80 -3.76
N THR A 151 -9.83 6.67 -4.44
CA THR A 151 -9.19 6.64 -5.76
C THR A 151 -9.90 7.55 -6.77
N LEU A 152 -11.23 7.58 -6.76
CA LEU A 152 -12.02 8.37 -7.70
C LEU A 152 -12.19 9.82 -7.24
N SER A 153 -12.19 10.08 -5.94
CA SER A 153 -12.44 11.42 -5.39
C SER A 153 -11.18 12.26 -5.16
N ASP A 154 -10.01 11.62 -5.00
CA ASP A 154 -8.77 12.31 -4.61
C ASP A 154 -7.53 11.72 -5.34
N PRO A 155 -7.32 12.09 -6.61
CA PRO A 155 -6.18 11.62 -7.40
C PRO A 155 -4.83 12.07 -6.85
N GLU A 156 -4.74 13.30 -6.30
CA GLU A 156 -3.49 13.84 -5.75
C GLU A 156 -3.04 13.05 -4.53
N PHE A 157 -3.98 12.67 -3.64
CA PHE A 157 -3.70 11.74 -2.56
C PHE A 157 -3.14 10.41 -3.09
N CYS A 158 -3.71 9.87 -4.16
CA CYS A 158 -3.24 8.61 -4.74
C CYS A 158 -1.82 8.73 -5.30
N GLU A 159 -1.47 9.87 -5.91
CA GLU A 159 -0.11 10.14 -6.37
C GLU A 159 0.88 10.18 -5.21
N ARG A 160 0.61 10.99 -4.18
CA ARG A 160 1.48 11.09 -2.99
C ARG A 160 1.63 9.75 -2.28
N ALA A 161 0.53 9.03 -2.08
CA ALA A 161 0.57 7.72 -1.47
C ALA A 161 1.39 6.71 -2.32
N ASN A 162 1.32 6.76 -3.65
CA ASN A 162 2.15 5.84 -4.46
C ASN A 162 3.64 6.16 -4.35
N HIS A 163 3.98 7.43 -4.22
CA HIS A 163 5.35 7.84 -3.92
C HIS A 163 5.82 7.35 -2.56
N ASP A 164 5.00 7.54 -1.53
CA ASP A 164 5.31 7.08 -0.18
C ASP A 164 5.50 5.56 -0.12
N LEU A 165 4.67 4.79 -0.82
CA LEU A 165 4.86 3.34 -0.91
C LEU A 165 6.23 2.99 -1.48
N ALA A 166 6.72 3.71 -2.49
CA ALA A 166 8.06 3.51 -3.03
C ALA A 166 9.16 3.76 -1.99
N LEU A 167 9.03 4.85 -1.22
CA LEU A 167 9.96 5.19 -0.14
C LEU A 167 9.96 4.11 0.95
N ILE A 168 8.79 3.66 1.38
CA ILE A 168 8.64 2.59 2.37
C ILE A 168 9.30 1.29 1.88
N ILE A 169 9.02 0.87 0.65
CA ILE A 169 9.59 -0.36 0.10
C ILE A 169 11.11 -0.25 -0.06
N SER A 170 11.64 0.91 -0.44
CA SER A 170 13.09 1.15 -0.43
C SER A 170 13.65 1.03 1.00
N ARG A 171 13.01 1.69 1.97
CA ARG A 171 13.46 1.67 3.37
C ARG A 171 13.50 0.25 3.95
N LEU A 172 12.46 -0.55 3.69
CA LEU A 172 12.42 -1.94 4.09
C LEU A 172 13.53 -2.76 3.41
N ARG A 173 13.76 -2.55 2.12
CA ARG A 173 14.82 -3.28 1.39
C ARG A 173 16.21 -2.95 1.91
N ASP A 174 16.46 -1.67 2.17
CA ASP A 174 17.79 -1.16 2.53
C ASP A 174 18.12 -1.43 4.01
N TYR A 175 17.11 -1.77 4.83
CA TYR A 175 17.31 -2.27 6.18
C TYR A 175 17.91 -3.68 6.15
N THR A 176 19.24 -3.75 6.21
CA THR A 176 19.97 -5.00 6.41
C THR A 176 20.12 -5.23 7.91
N ARG A 177 19.58 -6.34 8.44
CA ARG A 177 19.89 -6.80 9.81
C ARG A 177 21.39 -7.07 9.87
N LEU A 178 22.15 -6.19 10.54
CA LEU A 178 23.52 -6.45 10.98
C LEU A 178 23.53 -7.50 12.11
#